data_AF-A0A2V7V729-F1
#
_entry.id   AF-A0A2V7V729-F1
#
_cell.length_a   1.000
_cell.length_b   1.000
_cell.length_c   1.000
_cell.angle_alpha   90.00
_cell.angle_beta   90.00
_cell.angle_gamma   90.00
#
_symmetry.space_group_name_H-M   'P 1'
#
loop_
_entity.id
_entity.type
_entity.pdbx_description
1 polymer ?
#
loop_
_entity_poly.entity_id
_entity_poly.type
_entity_poly.pdbx_seq_one_letter_code
_entity_poly.pdbx_strand_id
1 'polypeptide(L)' 'MGDPERSGGERSEAARSGGSSMVERRSSGSGEKVPDPEVVARPKRRRFTAEYKLRIVREADACKEPGEIGALL' A
#
# COMPACT_ATOMS: atom_id res chain seq x y z
N MET A 1 -33.37 31.24 -16.66
CA MET A 1 -33.53 29.80 -16.36
C MET A 1 -32.16 29.35 -15.89
N GLY A 2 -31.94 29.33 -14.57
CA GLY A 2 -30.61 29.22 -13.97
C GLY A 2 -30.12 27.78 -13.90
N ASP A 3 -28.83 27.59 -14.16
CA ASP A 3 -28.11 26.35 -13.98
C ASP A 3 -28.12 25.91 -12.50
N PRO A 4 -28.37 24.63 -12.16
CA PRO A 4 -28.18 24.16 -10.81
C PRO A 4 -26.69 23.96 -10.53
N GLU A 5 -26.14 24.85 -9.69
CA GLU A 5 -24.81 24.74 -9.11
C GLU A 5 -24.60 23.36 -8.47
N ARG A 6 -23.51 22.69 -8.85
CA ARG A 6 -23.07 21.44 -8.25
C ARG A 6 -22.55 21.74 -6.85
N SER A 7 -23.43 21.57 -5.85
CA SER A 7 -23.10 21.60 -4.43
C SER A 7 -21.87 20.73 -4.15
N GLY A 8 -20.81 21.35 -3.64
CA GLY A 8 -19.56 20.69 -3.27
C GLY A 8 -19.79 19.79 -2.07
N GLY A 9 -19.92 18.49 -2.32
CA GLY A 9 -20.00 17.47 -1.28
C GLY A 9 -18.78 17.54 -0.37
N GLU A 10 -19.01 18.03 0.85
CA GLU A 10 -18.06 18.11 1.93
C GLU A 10 -17.48 16.71 2.18
N ARG A 11 -16.18 16.53 1.92
CA ARG A 11 -15.49 15.28 2.23
C ARG A 11 -15.51 15.10 3.75
N SER A 12 -16.38 14.22 4.22
CA SER A 12 -16.33 13.71 5.58
C SER A 12 -15.05 12.90 5.74
N GLU A 13 -14.05 13.43 6.46
CA GLU A 13 -12.92 12.61 6.90
C GLU A 13 -13.41 11.71 8.04
N ALA A 14 -13.60 10.42 7.75
CA ALA A 14 -13.80 9.44 8.81
C ALA A 14 -12.51 9.38 9.64
N ALA A 15 -12.61 9.73 10.93
CA ALA A 15 -11.51 9.59 11.87
C ALA A 15 -10.96 8.16 11.80
N ARG A 16 -9.64 8.02 11.60
CA ARG A 16 -8.97 6.73 11.59
C ARG A 16 -9.24 6.06 12.93
N SER A 17 -9.97 4.94 12.90
CA SER A 17 -10.19 4.10 14.07
C SER A 17 -8.84 3.75 14.69
N GLY A 18 -8.53 4.38 15.82
CA GLY A 18 -7.41 4.04 16.68
C GLY A 18 -7.72 2.71 17.32
N GLY A 19 -7.34 1.62 16.66
CA GLY A 19 -7.47 0.26 17.18
C GLY A 19 -6.54 0.04 18.36
N SER A 20 -6.95 0.52 19.54
CA SER A 20 -6.43 0.04 20.81
C SER A 20 -7.54 -0.77 21.48
N SER A 21 -7.46 -2.10 21.38
CA SER A 21 -8.10 -2.97 22.36
C SER A 21 -7.23 -4.20 22.60
N MET A 22 -6.43 -4.10 23.66
CA MET A 22 -6.34 -5.11 24.71
C MET A 22 -6.42 -6.58 24.26
N VAL A 23 -5.28 -7.17 23.89
CA VAL A 23 -5.11 -8.63 23.92
C VAL A 23 -3.90 -8.96 24.79
N GLU A 24 -4.06 -8.70 26.09
CA GLU A 24 -3.58 -9.64 27.08
C GLU A 24 -4.28 -10.99 26.84
N ARG A 25 -3.71 -11.81 25.96
CA ARG A 25 -3.97 -13.25 25.99
C ARG A 25 -2.63 -13.95 26.04
N ARG A 26 -2.07 -13.94 27.25
CA ARG A 26 -0.98 -14.81 27.68
C ARG A 26 -1.41 -16.25 27.39
N SER A 27 -0.73 -16.91 26.47
CA SER A 27 -0.76 -18.36 26.35
C SER A 27 0.65 -18.84 26.10
N SER A 28 1.15 -19.50 27.13
CA SER A 28 2.38 -20.28 27.20
C SER A 28 2.39 -21.34 26.10
N GLY A 29 3.11 -21.07 25.01
CA GLY A 29 3.77 -22.09 24.22
C GLY A 29 5.26 -21.97 24.52
N SER A 30 5.95 -23.10 24.69
CA SER A 30 7.40 -23.19 24.85
C SER A 30 8.10 -22.48 23.69
N GLY A 31 8.32 -21.19 23.85
CA GLY A 31 8.89 -20.32 22.84
C GLY A 31 10.37 -20.60 22.77
N GLU A 32 10.77 -21.43 21.79
CA GLU A 32 12.03 -21.18 21.12
C GLU A 32 12.08 -19.68 20.88
N LYS A 33 13.01 -18.99 21.55
CA LYS A 33 13.22 -17.57 21.34
C LYS A 33 13.55 -17.43 19.87
N VAL A 34 12.55 -17.09 19.06
CA VAL A 34 12.79 -16.60 17.71
C VAL A 34 13.76 -15.46 17.91
N PRO A 35 15.02 -15.59 17.43
CA PRO A 35 15.99 -14.54 17.58
C PRO A 35 15.38 -13.27 16.97
N ASP A 36 15.59 -12.14 17.63
CA ASP A 36 15.11 -10.86 17.10
C ASP A 36 15.68 -10.71 15.68
N PRO A 37 14.82 -10.64 14.63
CA PRO A 37 15.30 -10.59 13.27
C PRO A 37 16.15 -9.33 13.11
N GLU A 38 17.43 -9.50 12.82
CA GLU A 38 18.33 -8.41 12.52
C GLU A 38 17.84 -7.67 11.26
N VAL A 39 17.11 -6.58 11.47
CA VAL A 39 16.61 -5.69 10.42
C VAL A 39 17.29 -4.34 10.54
N VAL A 40 17.63 -3.75 9.40
CA VAL A 40 18.18 -2.39 9.40
C VAL A 40 17.13 -1.44 9.98
N ALA A 41 17.49 -0.70 11.03
CA ALA A 41 16.58 0.22 11.72
C ALA A 41 15.94 1.26 10.80
N ARG A 42 16.55 1.55 9.64
CA ARG A 42 16.04 2.47 8.62
C ARG A 42 15.88 1.74 7.27
N PRO A 43 14.67 1.72 6.69
CA PRO A 43 14.45 1.08 5.40
C PRO A 43 15.03 1.92 4.26
N LYS A 44 15.81 1.30 3.38
CA LYS A 44 16.25 1.91 2.13
C LYS A 44 15.15 1.78 1.08
N ARG A 45 14.55 2.91 0.69
CA ARG A 45 13.54 2.93 -0.38
C ARG A 45 14.22 2.91 -1.75
N ARG A 46 13.76 2.03 -2.63
CA ARG A 46 14.22 1.99 -4.02
C ARG A 46 13.76 3.26 -4.75
N ARG A 47 14.64 3.84 -5.58
CA ARG A 47 14.30 4.93 -6.51
C ARG A 47 14.38 4.40 -7.93
N PHE A 48 13.35 4.66 -8.71
CA PHE A 48 13.32 4.28 -10.12
C PHE A 48 13.80 5.44 -10.98
N THR A 49 14.73 5.15 -11.88
CA THR A 49 15.23 6.11 -12.87
C THR A 49 14.14 6.43 -13.90
N ALA A 50 14.30 7.52 -14.65
CA ALA A 50 13.38 7.85 -15.74
C ALA A 50 13.37 6.75 -16.81
N GLU A 51 14.54 6.22 -17.16
CA GLU A 51 14.69 5.12 -18.13
C GLU A 51 13.94 3.85 -17.69
N TYR A 52 14.06 3.47 -16.41
CA TYR A 52 13.33 2.33 -15.86
C TYR A 52 11.82 2.52 -16.01
N LYS A 53 11.32 3.70 -15.61
CA LYS A 53 9.89 4.02 -15.72
C LYS A 53 9.42 4.00 -17.18
N LEU A 54 10.20 4.56 -18.11
CA LEU A 54 9.87 4.56 -19.53
C LEU A 54 9.78 3.14 -20.10
N ARG A 55 10.67 2.24 -19.68
CA ARG A 55 10.62 0.83 -20.08
C ARG A 55 9.32 0.18 -19.62
N ILE A 56 8.99 0.30 -18.33
CA ILE A 56 7.77 -0.29 -17.78
C ILE A 56 6.51 0.27 -18.44
N VAL A 57 6.47 1.57 -18.74
CA VAL A 57 5.33 2.17 -19.47
C VAL A 57 5.17 1.54 -20.85
N ARG A 58 6.25 1.39 -21.62
CA ARG A 58 6.20 0.76 -22.94
C ARG A 58 5.76 -0.70 -22.87
N GLU A 59 6.21 -1.44 -21.86
CA GLU A 59 5.82 -2.84 -21.66
C GLU A 59 4.35 -2.95 -21.25
N ALA A 60 3.87 -2.06 -20.38
CA ALA A 60 2.46 -2.00 -20.00
C ALA A 60 1.55 -1.63 -21.19
N ASP A 61 1.99 -0.70 -22.05
CA ASP A 61 1.27 -0.34 -23.29
C ASP A 61 1.20 -1.53 -24.28
N ALA A 62 2.13 -2.48 -24.20
CA ALA A 62 2.15 -3.66 -25.05
C ALA A 62 1.27 -4.82 -24.54
N CYS A 63 0.82 -4.78 -23.28
CA CYS A 63 -0.10 -5.76 -22.71
C CYS A 63 -1.49 -5.68 -23.36
N LYS A 64 -2.06 -6.83 -23.70
CA LYS A 64 -3.35 -6.96 -24.41
C LYS A 64 -4.33 -7.86 -23.66
N GLU A 65 -3.82 -8.86 -22.96
CA GLU A 65 -4.65 -9.85 -22.28
C GLU A 65 -4.94 -9.45 -20.82
N PRO A 66 -6.10 -9.85 -20.27
CA PRO A 66 -6.40 -9.63 -18.86
C PRO A 66 -5.34 -10.27 -17.95
N GLY A 67 -4.77 -9.47 -17.05
CA GLY A 67 -3.80 -9.93 -16.06
C GLY A 67 -2.33 -9.76 -16.43
N GLU A 68 -2.00 -9.46 -17.69
CA GLU A 68 -0.60 -9.25 -18.12
C GLU A 68 0.08 -8.08 -17.40
N ILE A 69 -0.65 -6.99 -17.18
CA ILE A 69 -0.16 -5.84 -16.40
C ILE A 69 0.17 -6.26 -14.95
N GLY A 70 -0.63 -7.17 -14.37
CA GLY A 70 -0.39 -7.68 -13.02
C GLY A 70 0.80 -8.63 -12.94
N ALA A 71 1.12 -9.34 -14.03
CA ALA A 71 2.33 -10.15 -14.09
C ALA A 71 3.61 -9.29 -14.26
N LEU A 72 3.47 -8.06 -14.78
CA LEU A 72 4.57 -7.12 -14.99
C LEU A 72 4.98 -6.33 -13.72
N LEU A 73 4.06 -6.08 -12.78
CA LEU A 73 4.22 -5.15 -11.65
C LEU A 73 4.32 -5.85 -10.28
#